data_AF-A0A7S2V640-F1
#
_entry.id   AF-A0A7S2V640-F1
#
_cell.length_a   1.000
_cell.length_b   1.000
_cell.length_c   1.000
_cell.angle_alpha   90.00
_cell.angle_beta   90.00
_cell.angle_gamma   90.00
#
_symmetry.space_group_name_H-M   'P 1'
#
loop_
_entity.id
_entity.type
_entity.pdbx_description
1 polymer ?
#
loop_
_entity_poly.entity_id
_entity_poly.type
_entity_poly.pdbx_seq_one_letter_code
_entity_poly.pdbx_strand_id
1 'polypeptide(L)'
;EIGPRNQLMQLELPLEFNKLKHDRRGLLTRRIGEKGPEFGITLSPAPELDDGEHIVFGELLEGDGVLEALGNIPVYTYDSTEPAGSLADDWFQAQRKFFVQFGQAIGDQRAVDQRGKLMRRVDITNCGIFK
;
A
#
# COMPACT_ATOMS: atom_id res chain seq x y z
N GLU A 1 30.44 -0.66 16.85
CA GLU A 1 30.17 0.65 16.22
C GLU A 1 28.97 0.52 15.32
N ILE A 2 27.97 1.39 15.49
CA ILE A 2 26.73 1.36 14.71
C ILE A 2 27.04 2.07 13.39
N GLY A 3 27.08 1.31 12.29
CA GLY A 3 27.35 1.85 10.95
C GLY A 3 26.34 2.93 10.56
N PRO A 4 26.72 3.86 9.67
CA PRO A 4 25.90 5.02 9.34
C PRO A 4 24.53 4.57 8.80
N ARG A 5 23.48 5.10 9.42
CA ARG A 5 22.09 5.05 8.93
C ARG A 5 22.09 5.33 7.43
N ASN A 6 21.62 4.36 6.65
CA ASN A 6 21.41 4.46 5.21
C ASN A 6 20.83 5.84 4.87
N GLN A 7 21.65 6.67 4.23
CA GLN A 7 21.20 7.86 3.55
C GLN A 7 20.30 7.35 2.42
N LEU A 8 18.99 7.55 2.56
CA LEU A 8 18.06 7.36 1.45
C LEU A 8 18.57 8.30 0.34
N MET A 9 19.30 7.76 -0.65
CA MET A 9 19.60 8.51 -1.85
C MET A 9 18.24 8.93 -2.41
N GLN A 10 17.99 10.24 -2.45
CA GLN A 10 16.84 10.78 -3.17
C GLN A 10 17.09 10.45 -4.64
N LEU A 11 16.63 9.29 -5.06
CA LEU A 11 16.73 8.84 -6.43
C LEU A 11 15.78 9.73 -7.24
N GLU A 12 16.33 10.73 -7.91
CA GLU A 12 15.59 11.51 -8.90
C GLU A 12 15.44 10.65 -10.15
N LEU A 13 14.25 10.05 -10.29
CA LEU A 13 13.93 9.25 -11.46
C LEU A 13 13.61 10.16 -12.66
N PRO A 14 14.03 9.79 -13.88
CA PRO A 14 13.66 10.52 -15.07
C PRO A 14 12.14 10.50 -15.26
N LEU A 15 11.62 11.59 -15.82
CA LEU A 15 10.22 11.69 -16.18
C LEU A 15 9.95 10.77 -17.39
N GLU A 16 9.20 9.69 -17.16
CA GLU A 16 8.88 8.69 -18.18
C GLU A 16 7.36 8.64 -18.40
N PHE A 17 6.94 8.45 -19.64
CA PHE A 17 5.53 8.36 -20.03
C PHE A 17 5.33 7.20 -21.00
N ASN A 18 4.18 6.53 -20.91
CA ASN A 18 3.78 5.53 -21.90
C ASN A 18 2.25 5.50 -22.07
N LYS A 19 1.78 4.67 -23.01
CA LYS A 19 0.36 4.48 -23.32
C LYS A 19 -0.20 3.16 -22.78
N LEU A 20 0.56 2.47 -21.93
CA LEU A 20 0.14 1.20 -21.35
C LEU A 20 -0.99 1.46 -20.35
N LYS A 21 -1.88 0.47 -20.21
CA LYS A 21 -3.08 0.56 -19.38
C LYS A 21 -3.00 -0.42 -18.23
N HIS A 22 -3.60 -0.05 -17.11
CA HIS A 22 -3.72 -0.90 -15.92
C HIS A 22 -4.86 -1.92 -16.09
N ASP A 23 -4.80 -2.72 -17.15
CA ASP A 23 -5.91 -3.55 -17.62
C ASP A 23 -5.97 -4.97 -17.02
N ARG A 24 -4.92 -5.36 -16.27
CA ARG A 24 -4.80 -6.68 -15.68
C ARG A 24 -4.00 -6.65 -14.38
N ARG A 25 -4.08 -7.77 -13.67
CA ARG A 25 -3.25 -8.09 -12.51
C ARG A 25 -1.79 -8.30 -12.91
N GLY A 26 -0.87 -8.03 -11.99
CA GLY A 26 0.56 -8.30 -12.14
C GLY A 26 1.32 -7.21 -12.88
N LEU A 27 0.73 -6.05 -13.14
CA LEU A 27 1.42 -4.93 -13.76
C LEU A 27 2.21 -4.16 -12.70
N LEU A 28 3.48 -3.85 -13.00
CA LEU A 28 4.31 -2.99 -12.18
C LEU A 28 4.02 -1.54 -12.53
N THR A 29 3.66 -0.75 -11.53
CA THR A 29 3.25 0.65 -11.69
C THR A 29 3.97 1.57 -10.72
N ARG A 30 4.18 2.82 -11.10
CA ARG A 30 4.70 3.86 -10.21
C ARG A 30 4.08 5.20 -10.53
N ARG A 31 4.09 6.11 -9.54
CA ARG A 31 3.68 7.49 -9.76
C ARG A 31 4.80 8.30 -10.42
N ILE A 32 4.44 9.13 -11.38
CA ILE A 32 5.33 10.02 -12.11
C ILE A 32 5.79 11.14 -11.18
N GLY A 33 7.10 11.39 -11.13
CA GLY A 33 7.69 12.47 -10.33
C GLY A 33 7.77 12.17 -8.83
N GLU A 34 7.37 10.97 -8.39
CA GLU A 34 7.59 10.51 -7.03
C GLU A 34 9.09 10.31 -6.77
N LYS A 35 9.55 10.79 -5.62
CA LYS A 35 10.96 10.70 -5.23
C LYS A 35 11.20 9.36 -4.54
N GLY A 36 12.13 8.58 -5.07
CA GLY A 36 12.56 7.32 -4.47
C GLY A 36 12.09 6.08 -5.23
N PRO A 37 12.40 4.89 -4.69
CA PRO A 37 12.24 3.61 -5.38
C PRO A 37 10.86 2.97 -5.15
N GLU A 38 9.83 3.77 -4.87
CA GLU A 38 8.50 3.25 -4.57
C GLU A 38 7.80 2.78 -5.84
N PHE A 39 7.13 1.63 -5.77
CA PHE A 39 6.35 1.06 -6.86
C PHE A 39 5.22 0.19 -6.30
N GLY A 40 4.18 -0.01 -7.11
CA GLY A 40 3.07 -0.90 -6.87
C GLY A 40 3.03 -2.07 -7.85
N ILE A 41 2.26 -3.09 -7.49
CA ILE A 41 1.91 -4.20 -8.38
C ILE A 41 0.39 -4.34 -8.35
N THR A 42 -0.25 -4.35 -9.52
CA THR A 42 -1.71 -4.46 -9.59
C THR A 42 -2.19 -5.84 -9.13
N LEU A 43 -3.18 -5.88 -8.23
CA LEU A 43 -3.81 -7.13 -7.78
C LEU A 43 -5.01 -7.54 -8.67
N SER A 44 -5.54 -6.59 -9.44
CA SER A 44 -6.66 -6.71 -10.38
C SER A 44 -6.52 -5.64 -11.47
N PRO A 45 -7.34 -5.65 -12.54
CA PRO A 45 -7.49 -4.47 -13.39
C PRO A 45 -7.79 -3.23 -12.53
N ALA A 46 -7.11 -2.13 -12.80
CA ALA A 46 -7.15 -0.90 -12.01
C ALA A 46 -7.16 0.35 -12.92
N PRO A 47 -8.19 0.55 -13.75
CA PRO A 47 -8.27 1.66 -14.71
C PRO A 47 -8.27 3.05 -14.04
N GLU A 48 -8.57 3.13 -12.74
CA GLU A 48 -8.43 4.35 -11.93
C GLU A 48 -6.99 4.89 -11.87
N LEU A 49 -6.00 4.04 -12.13
CA LEU A 49 -4.59 4.43 -12.23
C LEU A 49 -4.20 4.92 -13.64
N ASP A 50 -5.11 4.89 -14.61
CA ASP A 50 -4.88 5.47 -15.94
C ASP A 50 -5.16 6.99 -15.97
N ASP A 51 -4.85 7.68 -14.87
CA ASP A 51 -5.07 9.10 -14.61
C ASP A 51 -4.03 10.03 -15.27
N GLY A 52 -2.97 9.44 -15.83
CA GLY A 52 -1.83 10.18 -16.40
C GLY A 52 -0.77 10.57 -15.36
N GLU A 53 -0.98 10.24 -14.09
CA GLU A 53 0.02 10.35 -13.02
C GLU A 53 0.71 9.02 -12.73
N HIS A 54 0.14 7.88 -13.12
CA HIS A 54 0.77 6.57 -12.96
C HIS A 54 1.18 5.97 -14.31
N ILE A 55 2.30 5.25 -14.32
CA ILE A 55 2.80 4.54 -15.51
C ILE A 55 3.01 3.07 -15.20
N VAL A 56 2.70 2.23 -16.19
CA VAL A 56 3.08 0.81 -16.16
C VAL A 56 4.49 0.67 -16.73
N PHE A 57 5.44 0.12 -15.98
CA PHE A 57 6.84 -0.02 -16.43
C PHE A 57 7.32 -1.47 -16.53
N GLY A 58 6.48 -2.42 -16.15
CA GLY A 58 6.79 -3.84 -16.25
C GLY A 58 5.60 -4.73 -15.95
N GLU A 59 5.81 -6.04 -16.02
CA GLU A 59 4.83 -7.05 -15.64
C GLU A 59 5.48 -8.21 -14.90
N LEU A 60 4.67 -8.87 -14.07
CA LEU A 60 5.05 -10.07 -13.35
C LEU A 60 5.06 -11.27 -14.31
N LEU A 61 6.21 -11.93 -14.43
CA LEU A 61 6.34 -13.14 -15.25
C LEU A 61 6.14 -14.43 -14.45
N GLU A 62 6.58 -14.45 -13.20
CA GLU A 62 6.52 -15.60 -12.29
C GLU A 62 6.14 -15.16 -10.87
N GLY A 63 5.60 -16.09 -10.07
CA GLY A 63 5.30 -15.83 -8.66
C GLY A 63 3.88 -15.30 -8.38
N ASP A 64 2.92 -15.55 -9.26
CA ASP A 64 1.52 -15.11 -9.05
C ASP A 64 0.92 -15.63 -7.73
N GLY A 65 1.30 -16.83 -7.27
CA GLY A 65 0.90 -17.35 -5.96
C GLY A 65 1.42 -16.52 -4.77
N VAL A 66 2.59 -15.89 -4.89
CA VAL A 66 3.08 -14.94 -3.88
C VAL A 66 2.27 -13.65 -3.94
N LEU A 67 1.99 -13.15 -5.14
CA LEU A 67 1.13 -11.97 -5.32
C LEU A 67 -0.28 -12.21 -4.75
N GLU A 68 -0.80 -13.44 -4.86
CA GLU A 68 -2.10 -13.83 -4.31
C GLU A 68 -2.03 -13.86 -2.78
N ALA A 69 -0.99 -14.48 -2.22
CA ALA A 69 -0.77 -14.49 -0.78
C ALA A 69 -0.64 -13.07 -0.21
N LEU A 70 0.03 -12.14 -0.92
CA LEU A 70 0.13 -10.73 -0.55
C LEU A 70 -1.22 -10.03 -0.56
N GLY A 71 -2.03 -10.25 -1.60
CA GLY A 71 -3.38 -9.68 -1.69
C GLY A 71 -4.33 -10.16 -0.59
N ASN A 72 -4.08 -11.35 -0.04
CA ASN A 72 -4.86 -11.94 1.04
C ASN A 72 -4.37 -11.53 2.44
N ILE A 73 -3.32 -10.71 2.56
CA ILE A 73 -2.86 -10.22 3.86
C ILE A 73 -3.92 -9.25 4.42
N PRO A 74 -4.44 -9.48 5.64
CA PRO A 74 -5.40 -8.56 6.23
C PRO A 74 -4.75 -7.19 6.39
N VAL A 75 -5.45 -6.17 5.90
CA VAL A 75 -5.10 -4.77 6.10
C VAL A 75 -5.80 -4.24 7.34
N TYR A 76 -5.17 -3.30 8.01
CA TYR A 76 -5.81 -2.54 9.06
C TYR A 76 -7.00 -1.80 8.45
N THR A 77 -8.20 -2.20 8.85
CA THR A 77 -9.44 -1.53 8.48
C THR A 77 -10.16 -1.07 9.74
N TYR A 78 -10.93 -0.02 9.56
CA TYR A 78 -11.77 0.57 10.59
C TYR A 78 -13.21 0.04 10.55
N ASP A 79 -13.48 -0.86 9.62
CA ASP A 79 -14.75 -1.53 9.45
C ASP A 79 -14.81 -2.76 10.35
N SER A 80 -15.96 -3.00 10.96
CA SER A 80 -16.17 -4.24 11.72
C SER A 80 -16.26 -5.42 10.74
N THR A 81 -15.88 -6.61 11.20
CA THR A 81 -16.10 -7.86 10.43
C THR A 81 -17.55 -8.31 10.42
N GLU A 82 -18.41 -7.60 11.15
CA GLU A 82 -19.84 -7.89 11.30
C GLU A 82 -20.66 -7.22 10.19
N PRO A 83 -21.88 -7.70 9.90
CA PRO A 83 -22.76 -7.05 8.94
C PRO A 83 -23.03 -5.59 9.37
N ALA A 84 -22.97 -4.67 8.40
CA ALA A 84 -23.27 -3.26 8.63
C ALA A 84 -24.67 -3.09 9.25
N GLY A 85 -24.74 -2.38 10.38
CA GLY A 85 -25.99 -2.14 11.12
C GLY A 85 -26.37 -3.24 12.13
N SER A 86 -25.45 -4.16 12.44
CA SER A 86 -25.58 -5.02 13.62
C SER A 86 -25.35 -4.23 14.91
N LEU A 87 -25.95 -4.65 16.02
CA LEU A 87 -25.72 -4.05 17.34
C LEU A 87 -24.24 -4.05 17.76
N ALA A 88 -23.48 -5.05 17.29
CA ALA A 88 -22.05 -5.15 17.52
C ALA A 88 -21.25 -4.15 16.68
N ASP A 89 -21.65 -3.90 15.43
CA ASP A 89 -21.08 -2.87 14.57
C ASP A 89 -21.31 -1.47 15.16
N ASP A 90 -22.55 -1.15 15.55
CA ASP A 90 -22.88 0.15 16.15
C ASP A 90 -22.12 0.40 17.46
N TRP A 91 -21.98 -0.63 18.32
CA TRP A 91 -21.21 -0.54 19.55
C TRP A 91 -19.71 -0.37 19.27
N PHE A 92 -19.16 -1.15 18.33
CA PHE A 92 -17.75 -1.05 17.92
C PHE A 92 -17.44 0.33 17.34
N GLN A 93 -18.31 0.87 16.48
CA GLN A 93 -18.16 2.20 15.89
C GLN A 93 -18.26 3.30 16.95
N ALA A 94 -19.20 3.21 17.89
CA ALA A 94 -19.35 4.18 18.98
C ALA A 94 -18.14 4.17 19.92
N GLN A 95 -17.69 2.98 20.34
CA GLN A 95 -16.53 2.81 21.20
C GLN A 95 -15.26 3.32 20.51
N ARG A 96 -15.05 2.97 19.23
CA ARG A 96 -13.91 3.41 18.43
C ARG A 96 -13.89 4.92 18.24
N LYS A 97 -15.03 5.53 17.89
CA LYS A 97 -15.14 6.98 17.74
C LYS A 97 -14.79 7.70 19.03
N PHE A 98 -15.26 7.18 20.17
CA PHE A 98 -14.90 7.71 21.48
C PHE A 98 -13.39 7.63 21.76
N PHE A 99 -12.77 6.46 21.61
CA PHE A 99 -11.35 6.29 21.93
C PHE A 99 -10.40 7.01 20.95
N VAL A 100 -10.69 6.99 19.65
CA VAL A 100 -9.86 7.65 18.62
C VAL A 100 -9.98 9.17 18.73
N GLN A 101 -11.20 9.71 18.87
CA GLN A 101 -11.38 11.17 19.01
C GLN A 101 -10.81 11.69 20.33
N PHE A 102 -10.93 10.95 21.42
CA PHE A 102 -10.33 11.34 22.70
C PHE A 102 -8.80 11.28 22.66
N GLY A 103 -8.22 10.26 22.02
CA GLY A 103 -6.76 10.18 21.79
C GLY A 103 -6.24 11.33 20.94
N GLN A 104 -6.94 11.68 19.86
CA GLN A 104 -6.59 12.84 19.01
C GLN A 104 -6.73 14.17 19.75
N ALA A 105 -7.74 14.33 20.61
CA ALA A 105 -7.95 15.54 21.41
C ALA A 105 -6.88 15.79 22.47
N ILE A 106 -6.21 14.72 22.96
CA ILE A 106 -5.09 14.81 23.91
C ILE A 106 -3.73 14.98 23.18
N GLY A 107 -3.74 15.06 21.85
CA GLY A 107 -2.53 15.25 21.06
C GLY A 107 -1.67 13.99 20.92
N ASP A 108 -2.28 12.80 21.05
CA ASP A 108 -1.58 11.55 20.85
C ASP A 108 -1.23 11.36 19.36
N GLN A 109 0.05 11.56 19.03
CA GLN A 109 0.59 11.37 17.68
C GLN A 109 0.52 9.93 17.17
N ARG A 110 0.09 8.96 18.00
CA ARG A 110 -0.14 7.56 17.59
C ARG A 110 -1.52 7.35 16.97
N ALA A 111 -2.45 8.28 17.15
CA ALA A 111 -3.80 8.24 16.58
C ALA A 111 -3.83 8.72 15.13
N VAL A 112 -2.90 8.21 14.32
CA VAL A 112 -2.84 8.43 12.87
C VAL A 112 -3.68 7.34 12.19
N ASP A 113 -4.38 7.72 11.12
CA ASP A 113 -5.09 6.76 10.27
C ASP A 113 -4.09 5.74 9.70
N GLN A 114 -4.21 4.47 10.11
CA GLN A 114 -3.39 3.37 9.61
C GLN A 114 -4.14 2.51 8.58
N ARG A 115 -5.25 2.99 8.02
CA ARG A 115 -6.07 2.24 7.07
C ARG A 115 -5.23 1.79 5.88
N GLY A 116 -5.40 0.53 5.48
CA GLY A 116 -4.66 -0.07 4.37
C GLY A 116 -3.26 -0.55 4.74
N LYS A 117 -2.77 -0.27 5.95
CA LYS A 117 -1.50 -0.83 6.43
C LYS A 117 -1.63 -2.34 6.60
N LEU A 118 -0.67 -3.09 6.07
CA LEU A 118 -0.63 -4.54 6.24
C LEU A 118 -0.49 -4.89 7.73
N MET A 119 -1.32 -5.81 8.22
CA MET A 119 -1.24 -6.34 9.58
C MET A 119 -0.09 -7.32 9.78
N ARG A 120 0.54 -7.73 8.67
CA ARG A 120 1.76 -8.54 8.66
C ARG A 120 2.86 -7.78 7.95
N ARG A 121 4.07 -7.89 8.50
CA ARG A 121 5.26 -7.33 7.88
C ARG A 121 5.63 -8.16 6.65
N VAL A 122 5.81 -7.48 5.51
CA VAL A 122 6.31 -8.05 4.27
C VAL A 122 7.63 -7.35 3.97
N ASP A 123 8.70 -8.12 3.86
CA ASP A 123 10.02 -7.61 3.53
C ASP A 123 10.53 -8.29 2.25
N ILE A 124 11.22 -7.52 1.40
CA ILE A 124 12.00 -8.07 0.30
C ILE A 124 13.31 -8.57 0.91
N THR A 125 13.48 -9.90 0.98
CA THR A 125 14.65 -10.53 1.59
C THR A 125 15.89 -10.47 0.68
N ASN A 126 15.68 -10.54 -0.63
CA ASN A 126 16.73 -10.46 -1.65
C ASN A 126 16.13 -9.94 -2.97
N CYS A 127 16.91 -9.17 -3.73
CA CYS A 127 16.55 -8.73 -5.08
C CYS A 127 17.81 -8.65 -5.96
N GLY A 128 17.63 -8.81 -7.27
CA GLY A 128 18.73 -8.82 -8.21
C GLY A 128 18.26 -8.92 -9.64
N ILE A 129 19.22 -8.91 -10.56
CA ILE A 129 18.97 -9.07 -11.99
C ILE A 129 19.12 -10.55 -12.33
N PHE A 130 18.07 -11.15 -12.89
CA PHE A 130 18.15 -12.46 -13.50
C PHE A 130 18.92 -12.33 -14.83
N LYS A 131 20.07 -13.00 -14.93
CA LYS A 131 20.94 -13.01 -16.11
C LYS A 131 21.03 -14.40 -16.70
#